data_AF-A0A258LES7-F1
#
_entry.id   AF-A0A258LES7-F1
#
_cell.length_a   1.000
_cell.length_b   1.000
_cell.length_c   1.000
_cell.angle_alpha   90.00
_cell.angle_beta   90.00
_cell.angle_gamma   90.00
#
_symmetry.space_group_name_H-M   'P 1'
#
loop_
_entity.id
_entity.type
_entity.pdbx_description
1 polymer ?
#
loop_
_entity_poly.entity_id
_entity_poly.type
_entity_poly.pdbx_seq_one_letter_code
_entity_poly.pdbx_strand_id
1 'polypeptide(L)'
;MARRRQLYEGKAKILFEGPEPGTLVQYFKDDATAFNAQKKGTISGKGVLNNRISEHIFTLLGLIGVPTHFIRRLNMREQLIRQVEIIPIEVVVRNVAAGSISTRLGIEEGTQLPR
;
A
#
# COMPACT_ATOMS: atom_id res chain seq x y z
N MET A 1 -17.35 -1.61 22.46
CA MET A 1 -17.31 -1.21 21.04
C MET A 1 -17.26 -2.47 20.20
N ALA A 2 -18.15 -2.65 19.24
CA ALA A 2 -18.21 -3.87 18.43
C ALA A 2 -16.88 -4.09 17.70
N ARG A 3 -16.21 -5.20 18.00
CA ARG A 3 -14.90 -5.56 17.43
C ARG A 3 -15.16 -5.95 15.97
N ARG A 4 -14.84 -5.07 15.02
CA ARG A 4 -14.96 -5.37 13.57
C ARG A 4 -14.16 -6.64 13.26
N ARG A 5 -14.74 -7.55 12.47
CA ARG A 5 -14.10 -8.83 12.13
C ARG A 5 -12.85 -8.58 11.31
N GLN A 6 -11.69 -8.98 11.83
CA GLN A 6 -10.43 -8.99 11.09
C GLN A 6 -10.47 -10.14 10.08
N LEU A 7 -10.19 -9.84 8.82
CA LEU A 7 -10.19 -10.81 7.72
C LEU A 7 -8.78 -11.26 7.37
N TYR A 8 -7.83 -10.32 7.41
CA TYR A 8 -6.45 -10.58 7.01
C TYR A 8 -5.50 -9.59 7.68
N GLU A 9 -4.29 -10.06 8.01
CA GLU A 9 -3.20 -9.20 8.45
C GLU A 9 -1.93 -9.48 7.62
N GLY A 10 -1.44 -8.42 6.98
CA GLY A 10 -0.16 -8.44 6.28
C GLY A 10 0.93 -7.70 7.07
N LYS A 11 2.08 -7.53 6.42
CA LYS A 11 3.25 -6.86 7.04
C LYS A 11 2.97 -5.41 7.45
N ALA A 12 2.25 -4.65 6.63
CA ALA A 12 2.03 -3.21 6.84
C ALA A 12 0.57 -2.80 7.04
N LYS A 13 -0.38 -3.73 6.84
CA LYS A 13 -1.83 -3.42 6.79
C LYS A 13 -2.65 -4.55 7.42
N ILE A 14 -3.79 -4.18 8.01
CA ILE A 14 -4.82 -5.10 8.47
C ILE A 14 -6.09 -4.80 7.67
N LEU A 15 -6.81 -5.84 7.23
CA LEU A 15 -8.10 -5.73 6.58
C LEU A 15 -9.20 -6.19 7.54
N PHE A 16 -10.19 -5.33 7.74
CA PHE A 16 -11.42 -5.64 8.46
C PHE A 16 -12.60 -5.66 7.50
N GLU A 17 -13.65 -6.37 7.90
CA GLU A 17 -14.95 -6.34 7.25
C GLU A 17 -15.47 -4.90 7.14
N GLY A 18 -15.95 -4.53 5.95
CA GLY A 18 -16.54 -3.23 5.67
C GLY A 18 -17.98 -3.12 6.18
N PRO A 19 -18.55 -1.89 6.19
CA PRO A 19 -19.94 -1.66 6.59
C PRO A 19 -20.96 -2.17 5.57
N GLU A 20 -20.55 -2.35 4.30
CA GLU A 20 -21.41 -2.74 3.18
C GLU A 20 -20.82 -3.93 2.42
N PRO A 21 -21.65 -4.80 1.82
CA PRO A 21 -21.18 -5.87 0.96
C PRO A 21 -20.24 -5.36 -0.14
N GLY A 22 -19.13 -6.07 -0.36
CA GLY A 22 -18.12 -5.68 -1.35
C GLY A 22 -17.20 -4.54 -0.91
N THR A 23 -17.21 -4.15 0.37
CA THR A 23 -16.28 -3.16 0.94
C THR A 23 -15.45 -3.73 2.09
N LEU A 24 -14.25 -3.20 2.27
CA LEU A 24 -13.34 -3.53 3.36
C LEU A 24 -12.82 -2.25 4.04
N VAL A 25 -12.48 -2.35 5.33
CA VAL A 25 -11.71 -1.31 6.03
C VAL A 25 -10.24 -1.71 6.06
N GLN A 26 -9.39 -0.90 5.42
CA GLN A 26 -7.94 -1.07 5.43
C GLN A 26 -7.31 -0.19 6.50
N TYR A 27 -6.65 -0.82 7.46
CA TYR A 27 -5.90 -0.16 8.53
C TYR A 27 -4.39 -0.18 8.25
N PHE A 28 -3.71 0.94 8.44
CA PHE A 28 -2.27 1.10 8.21
C PHE A 28 -1.47 1.00 9.51
N LYS A 29 -0.54 0.03 9.57
CA LYS A 29 0.33 -0.23 10.72
C LYS A 29 1.58 0.66 10.70
N ASP A 30 2.13 0.89 11.90
CA ASP A 30 3.43 1.54 12.10
C ASP A 30 4.61 0.56 11.91
N ASP A 31 4.31 -0.73 11.73
CA ASP A 31 5.27 -1.78 11.44
C ASP A 31 6.04 -1.47 10.15
N ALA A 32 7.36 -1.50 10.24
CA ALA A 32 8.29 -1.42 9.13
C ALA A 32 9.04 -2.75 9.01
N THR A 33 9.07 -3.30 7.80
CA THR A 33 9.82 -4.53 7.49
C THR A 33 10.76 -4.27 6.31
N ALA A 34 12.03 -4.63 6.44
CA ALA A 34 13.00 -4.62 5.36
C ALA A 34 13.62 -6.02 5.17
N PHE A 35 14.27 -6.24 4.02
CA PHE A 35 15.01 -7.48 3.71
C PHE A 35 14.20 -8.76 3.96
N ASN A 36 13.06 -8.94 3.28
CA ASN A 36 12.17 -10.09 3.49
C ASN A 36 11.75 -10.32 4.96
N ALA A 37 11.55 -9.23 5.71
CA ALA A 37 11.19 -9.24 7.13
C ALA A 37 12.29 -9.72 8.09
N GLN A 38 13.55 -9.78 7.65
CA GLN A 38 14.70 -9.98 8.53
C GLN A 38 14.93 -8.79 9.47
N LYS A 39 14.55 -7.58 9.05
CA LYS A 39 14.55 -6.38 9.91
C LYS A 39 13.10 -5.95 10.15
N LYS A 40 12.65 -6.03 11.41
CA LYS A 40 11.34 -5.55 11.86
C LYS A 40 11.51 -4.46 12.90
N GLY A 41 10.69 -3.42 12.81
CA GLY A 41 10.64 -2.36 13.82
C GLY A 41 9.36 -1.57 13.70
N THR A 42 9.11 -0.69 14.66
CA THR A 42 7.95 0.20 14.66
C THR A 42 8.43 1.62 14.41
N ILE A 43 7.88 2.27 13.37
CA ILE A 43 8.13 3.68 13.10
C ILE A 43 6.85 4.43 13.47
N SER A 44 6.88 5.13 14.61
CA SER A 44 5.73 5.88 15.12
C SER A 44 5.18 6.84 14.05
N GLY A 45 3.87 6.76 13.80
CA GLY A 45 3.19 7.62 12.84
C GLY A 45 3.32 7.21 11.36
N LYS A 46 4.11 6.17 11.04
CA LYS A 46 4.25 5.66 9.66
C LYS A 46 2.89 5.29 9.05
N GLY A 47 2.03 4.62 9.79
CA GLY A 47 0.70 4.21 9.33
C GLY A 47 -0.20 5.41 9.01
N VAL A 48 -0.10 6.48 9.81
CA VAL A 48 -0.85 7.72 9.57
C VAL A 48 -0.37 8.40 8.30
N LEU A 49 0.95 8.54 8.12
CA LEU A 49 1.54 9.15 6.92
C LEU A 49 1.18 8.34 5.67
N ASN A 50 1.38 7.02 5.70
CA ASN A 50 1.08 6.15 4.57
C ASN A 50 -0.40 6.19 4.19
N ASN A 51 -1.30 6.26 5.17
CA ASN A 51 -2.72 6.39 4.90
C ASN A 51 -3.03 7.69 4.15
N ARG A 52 -2.50 8.83 4.60
CA ARG A 52 -2.74 10.14 3.97
C ARG A 52 -2.11 10.26 2.58
N ILE A 53 -0.88 9.76 2.42
CA ILE A 53 -0.19 9.73 1.12
C ILE A 53 -0.94 8.84 0.14
N SER A 54 -1.37 7.65 0.58
CA SER A 54 -2.15 6.71 -0.23
C SER A 54 -3.48 7.31 -0.67
N GLU A 55 -4.23 7.96 0.22
CA GLU A 55 -5.45 8.71 -0.13
C GLU A 55 -5.18 9.76 -1.20
N HIS A 56 -4.14 10.57 -1.03
CA HIS A 56 -3.80 11.63 -1.97
C HIS A 56 -3.52 11.09 -3.37
N ILE A 57 -2.67 10.06 -3.49
CA ILE A 57 -2.33 9.43 -4.77
C ILE A 57 -3.55 8.77 -5.41
N PHE A 58 -4.34 7.99 -4.66
CA PHE A 58 -5.51 7.33 -5.23
C PHE A 58 -6.59 8.31 -5.69
N THR A 59 -6.73 9.44 -4.99
CA THR A 59 -7.63 10.53 -5.42
C THR A 59 -7.17 11.11 -6.76
N LEU A 60 -5.87 11.42 -6.91
CA LEU A 60 -5.32 11.93 -8.16
C LEU A 60 -5.46 10.94 -9.32
N LEU A 61 -5.24 9.64 -9.08
CA LEU A 61 -5.46 8.59 -10.07
C LEU A 61 -6.92 8.53 -10.52
N GLY A 62 -7.87 8.66 -9.58
CA GLY A 62 -9.29 8.72 -9.89
C GLY A 62 -9.67 9.92 -10.76
N LEU A 63 -9.06 11.10 -10.50
CA LEU A 63 -9.30 12.31 -11.29
C LEU A 63 -8.88 12.19 -12.75
N ILE A 64 -7.86 11.38 -13.05
CA ILE A 64 -7.40 11.11 -14.43
C ILE A 64 -8.06 9.87 -15.05
N GLY A 65 -9.09 9.31 -14.40
CA GLY A 65 -9.87 8.18 -14.93
C GLY A 65 -9.28 6.79 -14.69
N VAL A 66 -8.24 6.65 -13.87
CA VAL A 66 -7.71 5.33 -13.50
C VAL A 66 -8.61 4.72 -12.43
N PRO A 67 -9.24 3.55 -12.68
CA PRO A 67 -10.08 2.89 -11.69
C PRO A 67 -9.23 2.36 -10.54
N THR A 68 -9.69 2.57 -9.31
CA THR A 68 -8.99 2.14 -8.10
C THR A 68 -9.96 1.52 -7.10
N HIS A 69 -9.42 0.76 -6.15
CA HIS A 69 -10.22 0.24 -5.05
C HIS A 69 -10.58 1.30 -3.99
N PHE A 70 -9.96 2.49 -4.02
CA PHE A 70 -10.13 3.49 -2.99
C PHE A 70 -11.53 4.10 -3.09
N ILE A 71 -12.22 4.22 -1.94
CA ILE A 71 -13.52 4.90 -1.84
C ILE A 71 -13.34 6.21 -1.07
N ARG A 72 -12.90 6.14 0.19
CA ARG A 72 -12.66 7.33 1.03
C ARG A 72 -11.83 6.99 2.26
N ARG A 73 -11.17 7.99 2.86
CA ARG A 73 -10.56 7.86 4.19
C ARG A 73 -11.63 7.87 5.28
N LEU A 74 -11.44 7.06 6.32
CA LEU A 74 -12.33 7.00 7.50
C LEU A 74 -11.75 7.80 8.68
N ASN A 75 -10.45 7.69 8.91
CA ASN A 75 -9.73 8.42 9.97
C ASN A 75 -8.23 8.46 9.65
N MET A 76 -7.39 8.83 10.62
CA MET A 76 -5.94 8.94 10.44
C MET A 76 -5.26 7.63 10.03
N ARG A 77 -5.83 6.46 10.32
CA ARG A 77 -5.21 5.14 10.03
C ARG A 77 -6.03 4.23 9.12
N GLU A 78 -7.27 4.57 8.84
CA GLU A 78 -8.21 3.71 8.13
C GLU A 78 -8.74 4.33 6.84
N GLN A 79 -8.92 3.49 5.83
CA GLN A 79 -9.60 3.79 4.57
C GLN A 79 -10.70 2.76 4.32
N LEU A 80 -11.79 3.21 3.68
CA LEU A 80 -12.78 2.34 3.08
C LEU A 80 -12.37 2.05 1.63
N ILE A 81 -12.30 0.78 1.28
CA ILE A 81 -11.91 0.31 -0.05
C ILE A 81 -12.93 -0.71 -0.60
N ARG A 82 -12.99 -0.86 -1.91
CA ARG A 82 -13.69 -1.95 -2.59
C ARG A 82 -12.94 -3.26 -2.36
N GLN A 83 -13.67 -4.31 -2.04
CA GLN A 83 -13.14 -5.67 -2.02
C GLN A 83 -12.79 -6.07 -3.45
N VAL A 84 -11.61 -6.66 -3.63
CA VAL A 84 -11.12 -7.16 -4.92
C VAL A 84 -10.49 -8.53 -4.72
N GLU A 85 -10.48 -9.34 -5.78
CA GLU A 85 -9.61 -10.49 -5.86
C GLU A 85 -8.23 -10.02 -6.33
N ILE A 86 -7.20 -10.22 -5.49
CA ILE A 86 -5.84 -9.80 -5.81
C ILE A 86 -5.23 -10.79 -6.79
N ILE A 87 -4.80 -10.30 -7.95
CA ILE A 87 -3.89 -11.04 -8.83
C ILE A 87 -2.53 -11.09 -8.10
N PRO A 88 -1.95 -12.27 -7.83
CA PRO A 88 -0.76 -12.42 -6.97
C PRO A 88 0.55 -12.05 -7.70
N ILE A 89 0.59 -10.86 -8.29
CA ILE A 89 1.71 -10.31 -9.06
C ILE A 89 1.95 -8.87 -8.59
N GLU A 90 3.22 -8.49 -8.46
CA GLU A 90 3.62 -7.10 -8.24
C GLU A 90 4.04 -6.45 -9.56
N VAL A 91 3.38 -5.36 -9.94
CA VAL A 91 3.72 -4.59 -11.13
C VAL A 91 4.67 -3.45 -10.74
N VAL A 92 5.89 -3.49 -11.24
CA VAL A 92 6.94 -2.51 -10.92
C VAL A 92 7.33 -1.72 -12.17
N VAL A 93 7.14 -0.40 -12.13
CA VAL A 93 7.56 0.52 -13.19
C VAL A 93 8.84 1.23 -12.75
N ARG A 94 9.82 1.34 -13.66
CA ARG A 94 11.13 1.93 -13.38
C ARG A 94 11.48 2.95 -14.44
N ASN A 95 11.64 4.21 -14.03
CA ASN A 95 12.15 5.27 -14.90
C ASN A 95 13.69 5.41 -14.81
N VAL A 96 14.24 5.00 -13.66
CA VAL A 96 15.67 5.10 -13.31
C VAL A 96 16.09 3.79 -12.65
N ALA A 97 17.31 3.33 -12.92
CA ALA A 97 17.88 2.16 -12.27
C ALA A 97 18.15 2.44 -10.79
N ALA A 98 17.54 1.64 -9.90
CA ALA A 98 17.76 1.71 -8.46
C ALA A 98 17.35 0.40 -7.76
N GLY A 99 18.02 0.07 -6.66
CA GLY A 99 17.71 -1.10 -5.84
C GLY A 99 17.94 -2.42 -6.58
N SER A 100 16.99 -3.34 -6.50
CA SER A 100 17.19 -4.74 -6.95
C SER A 100 17.55 -4.91 -8.42
N ILE A 101 17.16 -3.98 -9.30
CA ILE A 101 17.55 -4.04 -10.72
C ILE A 101 19.02 -3.69 -10.93
N SER A 102 19.52 -2.68 -10.21
CA SER A 102 20.91 -2.22 -10.29
C SER A 102 21.85 -3.31 -9.82
N THR A 103 21.56 -3.95 -8.68
CA THR A 103 22.33 -5.09 -8.19
C THR A 103 22.28 -6.29 -9.15
N ARG A 104 21.09 -6.60 -9.71
CA ARG A 104 20.91 -7.80 -10.55
C ARG A 104 21.59 -7.67 -11.92
N LEU A 105 21.55 -6.49 -12.52
CA LEU A 105 22.02 -6.26 -13.88
C LEU A 105 23.38 -5.55 -13.94
N GLY A 106 23.94 -5.15 -12.79
CA GLY A 106 25.20 -4.40 -12.74
C GLY A 106 25.09 -2.99 -13.32
N ILE A 107 23.89 -2.40 -13.29
CA ILE A 107 23.64 -1.03 -13.77
C ILE A 107 23.82 -0.07 -12.59
N GLU A 108 24.58 0.99 -12.77
CA GLU A 108 24.79 2.01 -11.76
C GLU A 108 23.46 2.65 -11.30
N GLU A 109 23.30 2.85 -9.99
CA GLU A 109 22.12 3.53 -9.46
C GLU A 109 22.06 4.98 -9.96
N GLY A 110 20.88 5.43 -10.39
CA GLY A 110 20.69 6.74 -10.99
C GLY A 110 20.76 6.76 -12.52
N THR A 111 21.16 5.65 -13.16
CA THR A 111 21.13 5.52 -14.62
C THR A 111 19.72 5.65 -15.16
N GLN A 112 19.48 6.56 -16.11
CA GLN A 112 18.19 6.67 -16.80
C GLN A 112 17.93 5.43 -17.67
N LEU A 113 16.74 4.86 -17.59
CA LEU A 113 16.35 3.72 -18.40
C LEU A 113 15.69 4.19 -19.72
N PRO A 114 15.97 3.50 -20.84
CA PRO A 114 15.30 3.80 -22.09
C PRO A 114 13.78 3.52 -21.97
N ARG A 115 12.99 4.26 -22.75
CA ARG A 115 11.54 4.07 -22.85
C ARG A 115 11.19 2.95 -23.81
#